data_AF-A0A9E4KL21-F1
#
_entry.id   AF-A0A9E4KL21-F1
#
_cell.length_a   1.000
_cell.length_b   1.000
_cell.length_c   1.000
_cell.angle_alpha   90.00
_cell.angle_beta   90.00
_cell.angle_gamma   90.00
#
_symmetry.space_group_name_H-M   'P 1'
#
loop_
_entity.id
_entity.type
_entity.pdbx_description
1 polymer ?
#
loop_
_entity_poly.entity_id
_entity_poly.type
_entity_poly.pdbx_seq_one_letter_code
_entity_poly.pdbx_strand_id
1 'polypeptide(L)'
;MPPEMHDNRPTLLRWNDHLTGRSCTLRIADSDIGCSLAELVPAYLTDVDPMLLADGGMILPGSASTLMSIQDVSHMTNSQGVLLSLAPGTVFRSDVRELSPQEVPPRSVATVRGTEVGLIDITIDRSETGYSRNWQGFNQRRWERSASHFEYFVETSIRQFHGEEYDEVLGLGDYVARVKFLEAIARAIWDAPFENYSRFTGDKLRYKTGDEALAHIIEGRGAICSEKVQALKFVTDHFGFESHYVLVGPDTPGPVPVDHLRHILDTFDFRGAAPAMRFWQHMALEFVVDDEHILVDATNGNIPFLFTYGAETEDVLNDERPKPITTMMGTYPEKFYYHRAPDDLALDLCYAMENFIPEIDLVQVFDNELGLALTSEFLVTPLPYRSHAHFDSLTSMYRDLAEPRCLTFDADPQWRLEGPVGTEFMECEPFAAEMVMASYTHLVDRYNLFEDEWHEMGLAVIRLQPDR
;
A
#
# COMPACT_ATOMS: atom_id res chain seq x y z
N MET A 1 -9.49 -39.14 -42.60
CA MET A 1 -9.17 -38.22 -41.49
C MET A 1 -10.41 -37.39 -41.24
N PRO A 2 -10.97 -37.37 -40.03
CA PRO A 2 -12.02 -36.42 -39.71
C PRO A 2 -11.41 -34.99 -39.73
N PRO A 3 -12.17 -33.97 -40.11
CA PRO A 3 -11.72 -32.59 -40.01
C PRO A 3 -11.49 -32.26 -38.53
N GLU A 4 -10.35 -31.64 -38.21
CA GLU A 4 -10.13 -31.02 -36.90
C GLU A 4 -11.32 -30.08 -36.65
N MET A 5 -12.13 -30.37 -35.64
CA MET A 5 -13.09 -29.40 -35.13
C MET A 5 -12.28 -28.25 -34.57
N HIS A 6 -12.17 -27.15 -35.32
CA HIS A 6 -11.70 -25.90 -34.75
C HIS A 6 -12.63 -25.55 -33.58
N ASP A 7 -12.05 -25.56 -32.40
CA ASP A 7 -12.70 -25.13 -31.19
C ASP A 7 -12.93 -23.61 -31.29
N ASN A 8 -14.10 -23.22 -31.82
CA ASN A 8 -14.54 -21.84 -32.02
C ASN A 8 -14.81 -21.07 -30.70
N ARG A 9 -14.46 -21.64 -29.53
CA ARG A 9 -14.60 -20.91 -28.26
C ARG A 9 -13.55 -19.79 -28.20
N PRO A 10 -13.94 -18.57 -27.80
CA PRO A 10 -12.96 -17.52 -27.57
C PRO A 10 -11.94 -17.98 -26.54
N THR A 11 -10.67 -17.62 -26.77
CA THR A 11 -9.59 -17.96 -25.85
C THR A 11 -9.17 -16.72 -25.08
N LEU A 12 -9.09 -16.89 -23.77
CA LEU A 12 -8.61 -15.89 -22.83
C LEU A 12 -7.18 -16.24 -22.41
N LEU A 13 -6.36 -15.21 -22.29
CA LEU A 13 -5.04 -15.24 -21.66
C LEU A 13 -5.16 -14.54 -20.31
N ARG A 14 -4.73 -15.23 -19.25
CA ARG A 14 -4.64 -14.67 -17.90
C ARG A 14 -3.19 -14.58 -17.47
N TRP A 15 -2.80 -13.39 -17.05
CA TRP A 15 -1.51 -13.12 -16.40
C TRP A 15 -1.76 -12.97 -14.90
N ASN A 16 -1.00 -13.69 -14.09
CA ASN A 16 -1.00 -13.55 -12.63
C ASN A 16 0.40 -13.18 -12.15
N ASP A 17 0.56 -12.12 -11.37
CA ASP A 17 1.81 -11.85 -10.65
C ASP A 17 1.79 -12.64 -9.34
N HIS A 18 2.75 -13.55 -9.17
CA HIS A 18 2.82 -14.44 -8.01
C HIS A 18 2.93 -13.66 -6.69
N LEU A 19 3.77 -12.62 -6.68
CA LEU A 19 4.13 -11.87 -5.49
C LEU A 19 2.97 -10.97 -5.01
N THR A 20 2.40 -10.17 -5.90
CA THR A 20 1.34 -9.22 -5.54
C THR A 20 -0.06 -9.84 -5.57
N GLY A 21 -0.22 -11.00 -6.23
CA GLY A 21 -1.51 -11.63 -6.47
C GLY A 21 -2.38 -10.91 -7.52
N ARG A 22 -1.84 -9.86 -8.17
CA ARG A 22 -2.54 -9.13 -9.23
C ARG A 22 -2.80 -10.06 -10.41
N SER A 23 -4.01 -10.02 -10.96
CA SER A 23 -4.42 -10.86 -12.09
C SER A 23 -5.19 -10.06 -13.13
N CYS A 24 -4.78 -10.15 -14.39
CA CYS A 24 -5.51 -9.56 -15.50
C CYS A 24 -5.88 -10.63 -16.53
N THR A 25 -7.03 -10.47 -17.17
CA THR A 25 -7.51 -11.39 -18.20
C THR A 25 -7.87 -10.62 -19.47
N LEU A 26 -7.39 -11.09 -20.61
CA LEU A 26 -7.65 -10.51 -21.92
C LEU A 26 -7.99 -11.60 -22.93
N ARG A 27 -8.67 -11.22 -24.01
CA ARG A 27 -8.89 -12.07 -25.18
C ARG A 27 -7.65 -12.01 -26.07
N ILE A 28 -7.25 -13.16 -26.62
CA ILE A 28 -6.20 -13.24 -27.64
C ILE A 28 -6.80 -13.56 -29.02
N ALA A 29 -6.07 -13.25 -30.09
CA ALA A 29 -6.46 -13.63 -31.44
C ALA A 29 -6.41 -15.15 -31.64
N ASP A 30 -7.30 -15.69 -32.47
CA ASP A 30 -7.33 -17.13 -32.76
C ASP A 30 -6.03 -17.64 -33.39
N SER A 31 -5.32 -16.77 -34.13
CA SER A 31 -3.99 -17.06 -34.69
C SER A 31 -2.93 -17.35 -33.63
N ASP A 32 -3.14 -16.88 -32.40
CA ASP A 32 -2.11 -16.84 -31.37
C ASP A 32 -2.32 -17.96 -30.31
N ILE A 33 -3.39 -18.74 -30.42
CA ILE A 33 -3.74 -19.84 -29.50
C ILE A 33 -2.64 -20.92 -29.45
N GLY A 34 -1.87 -21.07 -30.53
CA GLY A 34 -0.76 -22.03 -30.65
C GLY A 34 0.64 -21.41 -30.51
N CYS A 35 0.72 -20.11 -30.19
CA CYS A 35 2.00 -19.43 -30.04
C CYS A 35 2.76 -19.90 -28.81
N SER A 36 4.08 -19.91 -28.94
CA SER A 36 4.99 -20.15 -27.83
C SER A 36 4.95 -19.00 -26.82
N LEU A 37 5.44 -19.25 -25.61
CA LEU A 37 5.59 -18.21 -24.59
C LEU A 37 6.42 -17.01 -25.09
N ALA A 38 7.49 -17.26 -25.86
CA ALA A 38 8.35 -16.24 -26.44
C ALA A 38 7.63 -15.34 -27.45
N GLU A 39 6.51 -15.79 -28.02
CA GLU A 39 5.66 -15.00 -28.92
C GLU A 39 4.55 -14.29 -28.15
N LEU A 40 3.94 -14.96 -27.16
CA LEU A 40 2.85 -14.42 -26.36
C LEU A 40 3.29 -13.28 -25.42
N VAL A 41 4.48 -13.37 -24.82
CA VAL A 41 4.97 -12.35 -23.88
C VAL A 41 5.15 -10.99 -24.55
N PRO A 42 5.86 -10.85 -25.68
CA PRO A 42 5.93 -9.57 -26.39
C PRO A 42 4.54 -9.08 -26.83
N ALA A 43 3.72 -9.95 -27.41
CA ALA A 43 2.43 -9.57 -27.99
C ALA A 43 1.38 -9.10 -26.97
N TYR A 44 1.40 -9.64 -25.76
CA TYR A 44 0.33 -9.47 -24.79
C TYR A 44 0.77 -9.07 -23.38
N LEU A 45 2.07 -8.88 -23.14
CA LEU A 45 2.61 -8.42 -21.88
C LEU A 45 3.61 -7.27 -22.05
N THR A 46 4.62 -7.39 -22.91
CA THR A 46 5.73 -6.40 -22.98
C THR A 46 5.46 -5.25 -23.95
N ASP A 47 5.16 -5.53 -25.22
CA ASP A 47 5.13 -4.52 -26.30
C ASP A 47 3.71 -3.98 -26.56
N VAL A 48 2.81 -4.17 -25.60
CA VAL A 48 1.40 -3.81 -25.73
C VAL A 48 1.03 -2.64 -24.84
N ASP A 49 0.21 -1.73 -25.39
CA ASP A 49 -0.46 -0.69 -24.63
C ASP A 49 -1.81 -1.23 -24.11
N PRO A 50 -1.96 -1.43 -22.78
CA PRO A 50 -3.20 -1.96 -22.22
C PRO A 50 -4.42 -1.08 -22.50
N MET A 51 -4.24 0.24 -22.68
CA MET A 51 -5.35 1.14 -22.99
C MET A 51 -5.84 0.98 -24.43
N LEU A 52 -4.93 0.76 -25.38
CA LEU A 52 -5.33 0.43 -26.77
C LEU A 52 -6.06 -0.91 -26.84
N LEU A 53 -5.66 -1.89 -26.03
CA LEU A 53 -6.42 -3.15 -25.90
C LEU A 53 -7.82 -2.92 -25.34
N ALA A 54 -7.97 -2.01 -24.37
CA ALA A 54 -9.25 -1.70 -23.75
C ALA A 54 -10.19 -1.01 -24.75
N ASP A 55 -9.68 -0.03 -25.49
CA ASP A 55 -10.41 0.66 -26.57
C ASP A 55 -10.83 -0.31 -27.69
N GLY A 56 -10.00 -1.30 -27.98
CA GLY A 56 -10.28 -2.39 -28.92
C GLY A 56 -11.23 -3.47 -28.40
N GLY A 57 -11.68 -3.39 -27.14
CA GLY A 57 -12.55 -4.39 -26.51
C GLY A 57 -11.89 -5.77 -26.31
N MET A 58 -10.56 -5.82 -26.27
CA MET A 58 -9.79 -7.04 -26.05
C MET A 58 -9.56 -7.32 -24.56
N ILE A 59 -9.60 -6.29 -23.72
CA ILE A 59 -9.44 -6.36 -22.27
C ILE A 59 -10.47 -5.42 -21.62
N LEU A 60 -10.90 -5.72 -20.39
CA LEU A 60 -11.75 -4.81 -19.62
C LEU A 60 -10.91 -3.66 -19.02
N PRO A 61 -11.46 -2.44 -18.83
CA PRO A 61 -10.70 -1.31 -18.28
C PRO A 61 -9.98 -1.60 -16.96
N GLY A 62 -10.65 -2.28 -16.02
CA GLY A 62 -10.02 -2.70 -14.77
C GLY A 62 -8.84 -3.67 -14.99
N SER A 63 -8.98 -4.63 -15.89
CA SER A 63 -7.89 -5.55 -16.25
C SER A 63 -6.76 -4.85 -17.01
N ALA A 64 -7.04 -3.80 -17.80
CA ALA A 64 -6.01 -2.98 -18.42
C ALA A 64 -5.16 -2.24 -17.39
N SER A 65 -5.81 -1.65 -16.38
CA SER A 65 -5.12 -1.04 -15.22
C SER A 65 -4.24 -2.07 -14.51
N THR A 66 -4.77 -3.26 -14.25
CA THR A 66 -3.99 -4.34 -13.62
C THR A 66 -2.82 -4.80 -14.50
N LEU A 67 -2.99 -4.93 -15.82
CA LEU A 67 -1.92 -5.27 -16.75
C LEU A 67 -0.81 -4.22 -16.74
N MET A 68 -1.16 -2.94 -16.68
CA MET A 68 -0.19 -1.85 -16.54
C MET A 68 0.63 -1.97 -15.25
N SER A 69 -0.01 -2.29 -14.12
CA SER A 69 0.69 -2.53 -12.86
C SER A 69 1.57 -3.79 -12.91
N ILE A 70 1.11 -4.86 -13.55
CA ILE A 70 1.91 -6.07 -13.78
C ILE A 70 3.14 -5.75 -14.63
N GLN A 71 3.00 -4.94 -15.68
CA GLN A 71 4.13 -4.48 -16.51
C GLN A 71 5.17 -3.75 -15.66
N ASP A 72 4.75 -2.82 -14.79
CA ASP A 72 5.67 -2.00 -13.99
C ASP A 72 6.48 -2.79 -12.97
N VAL A 73 5.91 -3.89 -12.43
CA VAL A 73 6.60 -4.72 -11.42
C VAL A 73 7.41 -5.86 -12.03
N SER A 74 7.13 -6.24 -13.28
CA SER A 74 7.80 -7.37 -13.97
C SER A 74 8.93 -6.95 -14.90
N HIS A 75 8.98 -5.66 -15.30
CA HIS A 75 10.00 -5.15 -16.21
C HIS A 75 10.98 -4.23 -15.51
N MET A 76 12.19 -4.16 -16.05
CA MET A 76 13.14 -3.11 -15.71
C MET A 76 12.68 -1.79 -16.32
N THR A 77 12.90 -0.69 -15.60
CA THR A 77 12.54 0.65 -16.05
C THR A 77 13.78 1.54 -16.04
N ASN A 78 13.99 2.32 -17.11
CA ASN A 78 15.01 3.37 -17.08
C ASN A 78 14.51 4.60 -16.32
N SER A 79 15.40 5.56 -16.03
CA SER A 79 15.07 6.79 -15.29
C SER A 79 14.11 7.75 -16.02
N GLN A 80 13.62 7.39 -17.21
CA GLN A 80 12.63 8.14 -17.97
C GLN A 80 11.27 7.42 -18.02
N GLY A 81 11.09 6.37 -17.22
CA GLY A 81 9.82 5.62 -17.17
C GLY A 81 9.56 4.70 -18.35
N VAL A 82 10.57 4.45 -19.19
CA VAL A 82 10.45 3.52 -20.32
C VAL A 82 10.73 2.09 -19.85
N LEU A 83 9.79 1.19 -20.15
CA LEU A 83 9.96 -0.25 -19.93
C LEU A 83 11.07 -0.79 -20.84
N LEU A 84 11.94 -1.61 -20.26
CA LEU A 84 13.01 -2.30 -20.96
C LEU A 84 12.66 -3.79 -21.08
N SER A 85 13.60 -4.68 -20.76
CA SER A 85 13.34 -6.11 -20.67
C SER A 85 12.62 -6.47 -19.37
N LEU A 86 12.08 -7.68 -19.32
CA LEU A 86 11.73 -8.34 -18.06
C LEU A 86 12.89 -8.31 -17.06
N ALA A 87 12.55 -8.24 -15.79
CA ALA A 87 13.53 -8.28 -14.71
C ALA A 87 14.34 -9.59 -14.75
N PRO A 88 15.69 -9.54 -14.59
CA PRO A 88 16.50 -10.75 -14.52
C PRO A 88 16.02 -11.68 -13.41
N GLY A 89 15.80 -12.96 -13.71
CA GLY A 89 15.26 -13.94 -12.76
C GLY A 89 13.74 -14.11 -12.82
N THR A 90 13.02 -13.35 -13.66
CA THR A 90 11.61 -13.62 -13.93
C THR A 90 11.44 -14.96 -14.66
N VAL A 91 10.58 -15.82 -14.11
CA VAL A 91 10.17 -17.10 -14.70
C VAL A 91 8.67 -17.12 -14.92
N PHE A 92 8.23 -17.86 -15.93
CA PHE A 92 6.81 -18.06 -16.22
C PHE A 92 6.40 -19.48 -15.86
N ARG A 93 5.24 -19.63 -15.23
CA ARG A 93 4.70 -20.92 -14.84
C ARG A 93 3.29 -21.11 -15.37
N SER A 94 2.93 -22.36 -15.60
CA SER A 94 1.53 -22.78 -15.66
C SER A 94 1.28 -23.72 -14.49
N ASP A 95 0.37 -23.33 -13.61
CA ASP A 95 0.21 -23.94 -12.29
C ASP A 95 1.57 -23.96 -11.54
N VAL A 96 2.06 -25.13 -11.14
CA VAL A 96 3.35 -25.28 -10.45
C VAL A 96 4.55 -25.49 -11.38
N ARG A 97 4.32 -25.61 -12.69
CA ARG A 97 5.37 -25.99 -13.66
C ARG A 97 5.92 -24.78 -14.40
N GLU A 98 7.23 -24.60 -14.37
CA GLU A 98 7.94 -23.62 -15.18
C GLU A 98 7.82 -23.91 -16.69
N LEU A 99 7.57 -22.87 -17.47
CA LEU A 99 7.43 -22.90 -18.92
C LEU A 99 8.73 -22.43 -19.57
N SER A 100 9.22 -23.20 -20.54
CA SER A 100 10.35 -22.73 -21.37
C SER A 100 9.86 -21.70 -22.41
N PRO A 101 10.72 -20.78 -22.88
CA PRO A 101 10.31 -19.76 -23.87
C PRO A 101 9.72 -20.34 -25.17
N GLN A 102 10.19 -21.51 -25.62
CA GLN A 102 9.73 -22.14 -26.87
C GLN A 102 8.50 -23.03 -26.68
N GLU A 103 8.02 -23.16 -25.44
CA GLU A 103 6.87 -23.99 -25.13
C GLU A 103 5.56 -23.26 -25.42
N VAL A 104 4.59 -23.98 -25.98
CA VAL A 104 3.21 -23.50 -26.12
C VAL A 104 2.51 -23.70 -24.76
N PRO A 105 2.06 -22.63 -24.09
CA PRO A 105 1.39 -22.76 -22.80
C PRO A 105 0.13 -23.64 -22.90
N PRO A 106 -0.15 -24.47 -21.87
CA PRO A 106 -1.29 -25.36 -21.92
C PRO A 106 -2.60 -24.55 -21.92
N ARG A 107 -3.53 -24.98 -22.78
CA ARG A 107 -4.89 -24.43 -22.87
C ARG A 107 -5.86 -25.34 -22.12
N SER A 108 -6.57 -24.77 -21.16
CA SER A 108 -7.63 -25.42 -20.40
C SER A 108 -9.01 -24.89 -20.84
N VAL A 109 -10.09 -25.53 -20.37
CA VAL A 109 -11.45 -25.03 -20.54
C VAL A 109 -11.89 -24.42 -19.21
N ALA A 110 -12.39 -23.19 -19.25
CA ALA A 110 -12.95 -22.49 -18.10
C ALA A 110 -14.40 -22.10 -18.36
N THR A 111 -15.19 -21.95 -17.29
CA THR A 111 -16.57 -21.47 -17.38
C THR A 111 -16.66 -20.06 -16.82
N VAL A 112 -16.94 -19.09 -17.67
CA VAL A 112 -17.11 -17.68 -17.29
C VAL A 112 -18.58 -17.30 -17.46
N ARG A 113 -19.26 -16.99 -16.35
CA ARG A 113 -20.70 -16.65 -16.34
C ARG A 113 -21.58 -17.66 -17.11
N GLY A 114 -21.27 -18.95 -16.97
CA GLY A 114 -21.98 -20.03 -17.64
C GLY A 114 -21.60 -20.28 -19.10
N THR A 115 -20.61 -19.57 -19.64
CA THR A 115 -20.08 -19.77 -21.00
C THR A 115 -18.72 -20.48 -20.93
N GLU A 116 -18.55 -21.55 -21.70
CA GLU A 116 -17.24 -22.20 -21.84
C GLU A 116 -16.30 -21.36 -22.73
N VAL A 117 -15.08 -21.16 -22.24
CA VAL A 117 -14.00 -20.44 -22.94
C VAL A 117 -12.72 -21.24 -22.87
N GLY A 118 -11.82 -21.04 -23.83
CA GLY A 118 -10.44 -21.50 -23.68
C GLY A 118 -9.69 -20.59 -22.71
N LEU A 119 -8.86 -21.14 -21.84
CA LEU A 119 -8.04 -20.39 -20.90
C LEU A 119 -6.58 -20.83 -20.98
N ILE A 120 -5.72 -19.88 -21.33
CA ILE A 120 -4.28 -19.96 -21.15
C ILE A 120 -3.96 -19.18 -19.87
N ASP A 121 -3.42 -19.88 -18.87
CA ASP A 121 -3.18 -19.31 -17.55
C ASP A 121 -1.69 -19.35 -17.23
N ILE A 122 -1.10 -18.16 -17.08
CA ILE A 122 0.33 -17.98 -16.89
C ILE A 122 0.58 -17.15 -15.64
N THR A 123 1.40 -17.68 -14.76
CA THR A 123 1.90 -17.00 -13.57
C THR A 123 3.30 -16.47 -13.84
N ILE A 124 3.51 -15.19 -13.59
CA ILE A 124 4.79 -14.51 -13.57
C ILE A 124 5.34 -14.65 -12.15
N ASP A 125 6.45 -15.37 -11.99
CA ASP A 125 7.17 -15.43 -10.73
C ASP A 125 8.49 -14.66 -10.85
N ARG A 126 8.67 -13.71 -9.93
CA ARG A 126 9.82 -12.82 -9.85
C ARG A 126 10.47 -12.85 -8.46
N SER A 127 10.25 -13.92 -7.70
CA SER A 127 10.84 -14.13 -6.37
C SER A 127 12.37 -14.03 -6.37
N GLU A 128 13.02 -14.41 -7.48
CA GLU A 128 14.48 -14.40 -7.63
C GLU A 128 15.04 -13.06 -8.16
N THR A 129 14.21 -12.03 -8.34
CA THR A 129 14.67 -10.74 -8.90
C THR A 129 15.38 -9.84 -7.89
N GLY A 130 15.13 -10.04 -6.58
CA GLY A 130 15.70 -9.22 -5.50
C GLY A 130 15.25 -7.76 -5.55
N TYR A 131 16.06 -6.88 -4.95
CA TYR A 131 15.84 -5.43 -4.85
C TYR A 131 16.48 -4.69 -6.03
N SER A 132 15.83 -4.71 -7.20
CA SER A 132 16.40 -4.12 -8.44
C SER A 132 15.58 -2.95 -9.02
N ARG A 133 14.60 -2.43 -8.29
CA ARG A 133 13.71 -1.38 -8.78
C ARG A 133 14.45 -0.05 -8.95
N ASN A 134 14.38 0.51 -10.16
CA ASN A 134 14.73 1.90 -10.38
C ASN A 134 13.55 2.80 -9.99
N TRP A 135 13.55 3.29 -8.75
CA TRP A 135 12.45 4.08 -8.18
C TRP A 135 12.13 5.35 -8.96
N GLN A 136 13.14 6.07 -9.46
CA GLN A 136 12.93 7.26 -10.29
C GLN A 136 12.14 6.92 -11.55
N GLY A 137 12.58 5.88 -12.27
CA GLY A 137 11.92 5.40 -13.47
C GLY A 137 10.50 4.89 -13.21
N PHE A 138 10.35 4.10 -12.15
CA PHE A 138 9.08 3.55 -11.72
C PHE A 138 8.06 4.65 -11.41
N ASN A 139 8.44 5.63 -10.59
CA ASN A 139 7.58 6.77 -10.23
C ASN A 139 7.26 7.64 -11.45
N GLN A 140 8.25 7.99 -12.28
CA GLN A 140 8.03 8.80 -13.48
C GLN A 140 6.99 8.16 -14.41
N ARG A 141 7.12 6.85 -14.67
CA ARG A 141 6.18 6.10 -15.51
C ARG A 141 4.74 6.17 -14.99
N ARG A 142 4.57 5.99 -13.67
CA ARG A 142 3.25 5.96 -13.04
C ARG A 142 2.64 7.35 -12.95
N TRP A 143 3.45 8.38 -12.77
CA TRP A 143 3.01 9.77 -12.90
C TRP A 143 2.47 10.05 -14.30
N GLU A 144 3.24 9.78 -15.35
CA GLU A 144 2.87 10.11 -16.74
C GLU A 144 1.53 9.50 -17.18
N ARG A 145 1.18 8.31 -16.68
CA ARG A 145 -0.08 7.64 -17.01
C ARG A 145 -1.32 8.34 -16.45
N SER A 146 -1.17 9.03 -15.33
CA SER A 146 -2.27 9.64 -14.58
C SER A 146 -1.98 11.09 -14.21
N ALA A 147 -1.17 11.79 -15.01
CA ALA A 147 -0.64 13.11 -14.69
C ALA A 147 -1.75 14.11 -14.33
N SER A 148 -2.82 14.18 -15.13
CA SER A 148 -3.94 15.08 -14.86
C SER A 148 -4.64 14.80 -13.53
N HIS A 149 -4.67 13.55 -13.10
CA HIS A 149 -5.29 13.13 -11.85
C HIS A 149 -4.43 13.62 -10.66
N PHE A 150 -3.10 13.47 -10.74
CA PHE A 150 -2.19 13.91 -9.68
C PHE A 150 -1.94 15.42 -9.68
N GLU A 151 -1.90 16.06 -10.85
CA GLU A 151 -1.87 17.51 -10.99
C GLU A 151 -3.10 18.14 -10.33
N TYR A 152 -4.29 17.58 -10.55
CA TYR A 152 -5.50 18.04 -9.86
C TYR A 152 -5.36 18.03 -8.34
N PHE A 153 -4.76 16.99 -7.76
CA PHE A 153 -4.49 16.94 -6.31
C PHE A 153 -3.55 18.05 -5.87
N VAL A 154 -2.47 18.28 -6.60
CA VAL A 154 -1.52 19.37 -6.31
C VAL A 154 -2.20 20.72 -6.36
N GLU A 155 -2.94 21.00 -7.43
CA GLU A 155 -3.63 22.27 -7.61
C GLU A 155 -4.65 22.53 -6.50
N THR A 156 -5.46 21.52 -6.17
CA THR A 156 -6.50 21.64 -5.14
C THR A 156 -5.90 21.81 -3.75
N SER A 157 -4.83 21.09 -3.43
CA SER A 157 -4.11 21.21 -2.15
C SER A 157 -3.52 22.61 -1.98
N ILE A 158 -2.84 23.14 -2.99
CA ILE A 158 -2.29 24.51 -2.93
C ILE A 158 -3.41 25.54 -2.81
N ARG A 159 -4.50 25.40 -3.57
CA ARG A 159 -5.65 26.33 -3.48
C ARG A 159 -6.29 26.32 -2.09
N GLN A 160 -6.37 25.15 -1.46
CA GLN A 160 -6.95 24.99 -0.13
C GLN A 160 -6.16 25.75 0.92
N PHE A 161 -4.83 25.68 0.90
CA PHE A 161 -3.98 26.23 1.97
C PHE A 161 -3.38 27.61 1.64
N HIS A 162 -3.19 27.93 0.37
CA HIS A 162 -2.49 29.14 -0.10
C HIS A 162 -3.20 29.81 -1.29
N GLY A 163 -4.55 29.83 -1.30
CA GLY A 163 -5.35 30.25 -2.46
C GLY A 163 -5.02 31.63 -3.08
N GLU A 164 -4.60 32.62 -2.27
CA GLU A 164 -4.19 33.95 -2.78
C GLU A 164 -2.79 33.93 -3.43
N GLU A 165 -1.95 32.96 -3.06
CA GLU A 165 -0.55 32.81 -3.47
C GLU A 165 -0.37 31.62 -4.42
N TYR A 166 -1.46 31.07 -4.95
CA TYR A 166 -1.49 29.83 -5.74
C TYR A 166 -0.45 29.80 -6.86
N ASP A 167 -0.43 30.84 -7.72
CA ASP A 167 0.47 30.89 -8.88
C ASP A 167 1.95 31.00 -8.45
N GLU A 168 2.22 31.66 -7.32
CA GLU A 168 3.57 31.81 -6.76
C GLU A 168 4.06 30.48 -6.19
N VAL A 169 3.23 29.83 -5.36
CA VAL A 169 3.53 28.53 -4.74
C VAL A 169 3.72 27.45 -5.80
N LEU A 170 2.84 27.37 -6.80
CA LEU A 170 2.97 26.40 -7.90
C LEU A 170 4.21 26.68 -8.77
N GLY A 171 4.64 27.94 -8.86
CA GLY A 171 5.82 28.34 -9.62
C GLY A 171 7.16 27.93 -9.01
N LEU A 172 7.22 27.62 -7.70
CA LEU A 172 8.42 27.16 -6.98
C LEU A 172 9.65 28.08 -7.15
N GLY A 173 9.39 29.38 -7.39
CA GLY A 173 10.41 30.33 -7.84
C GLY A 173 11.42 30.75 -6.78
N ASP A 174 11.08 30.59 -5.51
CA ASP A 174 11.95 30.86 -4.37
C ASP A 174 11.73 29.88 -3.21
N TYR A 175 12.57 30.01 -2.19
CA TYR A 175 12.51 29.21 -0.97
C TYR A 175 11.12 29.20 -0.32
N VAL A 176 10.47 30.37 -0.20
CA VAL A 176 9.18 30.49 0.50
C VAL A 176 8.09 29.76 -0.27
N ALA A 177 8.04 29.91 -1.59
CA ALA A 177 7.12 29.19 -2.46
C ALA A 177 7.31 27.67 -2.34
N ARG A 178 8.56 27.19 -2.32
CA ARG A 178 8.88 25.75 -2.17
C ARG A 178 8.46 25.19 -0.82
N VAL A 179 8.71 25.92 0.27
CA VAL A 179 8.27 25.49 1.61
C VAL A 179 6.74 25.43 1.70
N LYS A 180 6.04 26.45 1.18
CA LYS A 180 4.56 26.45 1.13
C LYS A 180 4.00 25.31 0.28
N PHE A 181 4.66 24.99 -0.83
CA PHE A 181 4.29 23.83 -1.64
C PHE A 181 4.39 22.55 -0.81
N LEU A 182 5.53 22.31 -0.17
CA LEU A 182 5.74 21.13 0.67
C LEU A 182 4.71 21.05 1.80
N GLU A 183 4.46 22.16 2.50
CA GLU A 183 3.48 22.22 3.58
C GLU A 183 2.08 21.89 3.08
N ALA A 184 1.63 22.47 1.95
CA ALA A 184 0.30 22.23 1.40
C ALA A 184 0.09 20.77 1.01
N ILE A 185 1.05 20.16 0.32
CA ILE A 185 0.97 18.74 -0.09
C ILE A 185 1.02 17.82 1.13
N ALA A 186 1.98 18.04 2.04
CA ALA A 186 2.10 17.25 3.26
C ALA A 186 0.84 17.33 4.12
N ARG A 187 0.26 18.52 4.25
CA ARG A 187 -0.95 18.74 5.03
C ARG A 187 -2.18 18.09 4.40
N ALA A 188 -2.32 18.13 3.07
CA ALA A 188 -3.39 17.43 2.38
C ALA A 188 -3.31 15.90 2.57
N ILE A 189 -2.10 15.32 2.51
CA ILE A 189 -1.86 13.89 2.77
C ILE A 189 -2.12 13.54 4.25
N TRP A 190 -1.71 14.44 5.16
CA TRP A 190 -1.97 14.27 6.58
C TRP A 190 -3.47 14.32 6.88
N ASP A 191 -4.20 15.28 6.34
CA ASP A 191 -5.66 15.42 6.53
C ASP A 191 -6.45 14.21 5.99
N ALA A 192 -5.88 13.43 5.05
CA ALA A 192 -6.50 12.20 4.57
C ALA A 192 -6.61 11.13 5.69
N PRO A 193 -7.61 10.23 5.65
CA PRO A 193 -7.77 9.20 6.68
C PRO A 193 -6.56 8.27 6.83
N PHE A 194 -6.37 7.73 8.04
CA PHE A 194 -5.51 6.57 8.27
C PHE A 194 -6.39 5.32 8.30
N GLU A 195 -6.10 4.33 7.44
CA GLU A 195 -6.99 3.18 7.26
C GLU A 195 -6.29 1.92 6.74
N ASN A 196 -6.94 0.77 6.98
CA ASN A 196 -6.59 -0.53 6.40
C ASN A 196 -7.78 -1.22 5.70
N TYR A 197 -9.01 -0.70 5.78
CA TYR A 197 -10.19 -1.33 5.17
C TYR A 197 -10.06 -1.50 3.65
N SER A 198 -9.29 -0.65 2.97
CA SER A 198 -9.06 -0.68 1.53
C SER A 198 -8.24 -1.89 1.07
N ARG A 199 -7.54 -2.56 2.00
CA ARG A 199 -6.84 -3.84 1.74
C ARG A 199 -7.81 -5.00 1.54
N PHE A 200 -9.02 -4.87 2.08
CA PHE A 200 -10.02 -5.92 2.11
C PHE A 200 -11.26 -5.63 1.26
N THR A 201 -11.24 -4.50 0.55
CA THR A 201 -12.33 -3.99 -0.28
C THR A 201 -11.79 -3.53 -1.63
N GLY A 202 -12.66 -3.35 -2.63
CA GLY A 202 -12.25 -2.91 -3.97
C GLY A 202 -11.18 -3.82 -4.59
N ASP A 203 -10.05 -3.20 -4.96
CA ASP A 203 -8.90 -3.87 -5.59
C ASP A 203 -8.08 -4.74 -4.63
N LYS A 204 -8.31 -4.62 -3.32
CA LYS A 204 -7.71 -5.47 -2.28
C LYS A 204 -6.17 -5.51 -2.35
N LEU A 205 -5.56 -4.34 -2.56
CA LEU A 205 -4.13 -4.19 -2.55
C LEU A 205 -3.59 -4.44 -1.14
N ARG A 206 -2.72 -5.44 -0.98
CA ARG A 206 -2.13 -5.77 0.32
C ARG A 206 -1.27 -4.63 0.86
N TYR A 207 -0.55 -3.96 -0.04
CA TYR A 207 0.26 -2.78 0.22
C TYR A 207 0.22 -1.87 -1.02
N LYS A 208 0.15 -0.56 -0.81
CA LYS A 208 0.04 0.43 -1.89
C LYS A 208 1.38 1.10 -2.13
N THR A 209 1.68 1.30 -3.40
CA THR A 209 2.74 2.21 -3.84
C THR A 209 2.33 3.67 -3.65
N GLY A 210 3.27 4.61 -3.78
CA GLY A 210 3.00 6.04 -3.55
C GLY A 210 1.88 6.61 -4.43
N ASP A 211 1.82 6.23 -5.70
CA ASP A 211 0.75 6.66 -6.61
C ASP A 211 -0.60 6.00 -6.30
N GLU A 212 -0.60 4.72 -5.90
CA GLU A 212 -1.83 4.01 -5.49
C GLU A 212 -2.41 4.60 -4.20
N ALA A 213 -1.54 4.95 -3.25
CA ALA A 213 -1.93 5.64 -2.03
C ALA A 213 -2.47 7.05 -2.34
N LEU A 214 -1.81 7.79 -3.23
CA LEU A 214 -2.27 9.11 -3.65
C LEU A 214 -3.63 9.05 -4.37
N ALA A 215 -3.82 8.09 -5.27
CA ALA A 215 -5.09 7.88 -5.95
C ALA A 215 -6.22 7.60 -4.95
N HIS A 216 -5.97 6.75 -3.94
CA HIS A 216 -6.91 6.50 -2.85
C HIS A 216 -7.25 7.79 -2.08
N ILE A 217 -6.26 8.60 -1.74
CA ILE A 217 -6.47 9.88 -1.05
C ILE A 217 -7.38 10.81 -1.86
N ILE A 218 -7.17 10.89 -3.18
CA ILE A 218 -7.97 11.72 -4.08
C ILE A 218 -9.42 11.22 -4.16
N GLU A 219 -9.64 9.92 -4.04
CA GLU A 219 -10.96 9.29 -3.98
C GLU A 219 -11.65 9.43 -2.60
N GLY A 220 -11.03 10.13 -1.65
CA GLY A 220 -11.55 10.33 -0.29
C GLY A 220 -11.28 9.15 0.66
N ARG A 221 -10.46 8.17 0.24
CA ARG A 221 -9.95 7.10 1.09
C ARG A 221 -8.68 7.55 1.80
N GLY A 222 -8.12 6.65 2.60
CA GLY A 222 -6.87 6.87 3.30
C GLY A 222 -5.75 5.94 2.84
N ALA A 223 -4.70 5.92 3.65
CA ALA A 223 -3.57 5.01 3.54
C ALA A 223 -2.85 4.91 4.90
N ILE A 224 -2.01 3.89 5.10
CA ILE A 224 -1.18 3.79 6.32
C ILE A 224 0.05 4.69 6.25
N CYS A 225 0.83 4.75 7.33
CA CYS A 225 2.00 5.61 7.46
C CYS A 225 2.97 5.54 6.28
N SER A 226 3.53 4.36 6.00
CA SER A 226 4.54 4.18 4.95
C SER A 226 3.97 4.42 3.54
N GLU A 227 2.69 4.17 3.32
CA GLU A 227 2.00 4.48 2.06
C GLU A 227 1.82 5.99 1.87
N LYS A 228 1.46 6.73 2.92
CA LYS A 228 1.37 8.20 2.88
C LYS A 228 2.72 8.88 2.69
N VAL A 229 3.77 8.37 3.34
CA VAL A 229 5.15 8.82 3.12
C VAL A 229 5.55 8.62 1.67
N GLN A 230 5.27 7.44 1.09
CA GLN A 230 5.51 7.19 -0.33
C GLN A 230 4.66 8.10 -1.23
N ALA A 231 3.41 8.42 -0.88
CA ALA A 231 2.59 9.35 -1.65
C ALA A 231 3.19 10.76 -1.64
N LEU A 232 3.64 11.25 -0.48
CA LEU A 232 4.31 12.54 -0.35
C LEU A 232 5.59 12.57 -1.18
N LYS A 233 6.43 11.53 -1.07
CA LYS A 233 7.65 11.39 -1.87
C LYS A 233 7.34 11.33 -3.36
N PHE A 234 6.32 10.56 -3.77
CA PHE A 234 5.91 10.43 -5.17
C PHE A 234 5.55 11.77 -5.81
N VAL A 235 4.76 12.60 -5.11
CA VAL A 235 4.44 13.96 -5.59
C VAL A 235 5.69 14.82 -5.62
N THR A 236 6.42 14.90 -4.51
CA THR A 236 7.53 15.85 -4.37
C THR A 236 8.73 15.51 -5.25
N ASP A 237 9.03 14.23 -5.48
CA ASP A 237 10.03 13.78 -6.45
C ASP A 237 9.68 14.28 -7.87
N HIS A 238 8.40 14.27 -8.27
CA HIS A 238 7.97 14.78 -9.57
C HIS A 238 8.25 16.29 -9.73
N PHE A 239 8.09 17.05 -8.66
CA PHE A 239 8.40 18.49 -8.63
C PHE A 239 9.88 18.80 -8.36
N GLY A 240 10.74 17.77 -8.32
CA GLY A 240 12.19 17.92 -8.23
C GLY A 240 12.71 18.23 -6.83
N PHE A 241 11.95 17.93 -5.79
CA PHE A 241 12.43 18.05 -4.41
C PHE A 241 13.39 16.92 -4.06
N GLU A 242 14.50 17.27 -3.43
CA GLU A 242 15.40 16.31 -2.81
C GLU A 242 14.86 15.91 -1.43
N SER A 243 14.75 14.60 -1.18
CA SER A 243 14.25 14.08 0.09
C SER A 243 14.85 12.72 0.42
N HIS A 244 15.01 12.49 1.72
CA HIS A 244 15.51 11.26 2.32
C HIS A 244 14.49 10.64 3.27
N TYR A 245 14.47 9.32 3.35
CA TYR A 245 13.66 8.60 4.33
C TYR A 245 14.26 8.72 5.72
N VAL A 246 13.38 8.98 6.67
CA VAL A 246 13.67 8.96 8.10
C VAL A 246 12.96 7.75 8.69
N LEU A 247 13.73 6.88 9.35
CA LEU A 247 13.18 5.74 10.07
C LEU A 247 12.75 6.16 11.46
N VAL A 248 11.58 5.70 11.90
CA VAL A 248 10.99 6.13 13.16
C VAL A 248 10.52 4.93 13.96
N GLY A 249 10.86 4.92 15.25
CA GLY A 249 10.59 3.78 16.11
C GLY A 249 10.24 4.12 17.57
N PRO A 250 9.29 3.41 18.19
CA PRO A 250 8.93 3.61 19.59
C PRO A 250 10.01 3.08 20.54
N ASP A 251 10.44 3.94 21.46
CA ASP A 251 11.47 3.66 22.48
C ASP A 251 12.81 3.20 21.89
N THR A 252 13.22 3.81 20.77
CA THR A 252 14.49 3.53 20.08
C THR A 252 15.48 4.71 20.15
N PRO A 253 15.98 5.12 21.33
CA PRO A 253 16.90 6.27 21.44
C PRO A 253 18.33 6.00 20.96
N GLY A 254 18.66 4.75 20.60
CA GLY A 254 19.99 4.37 20.13
C GLY A 254 20.14 4.52 18.61
N PRO A 255 21.33 4.28 18.06
CA PRO A 255 21.56 4.35 16.62
C PRO A 255 20.84 3.21 15.87
N VAL A 256 20.48 3.48 14.61
CA VAL A 256 19.84 2.49 13.72
C VAL A 256 20.77 1.28 13.52
N PRO A 257 20.30 0.05 13.77
CA PRO A 257 21.09 -1.17 13.56
C PRO A 257 21.07 -1.59 12.09
N VAL A 258 21.64 -0.76 11.20
CA VAL A 258 21.57 -0.92 9.73
C VAL A 258 21.95 -2.33 9.26
N ASP A 259 23.08 -2.87 9.73
CA ASP A 259 23.54 -4.20 9.31
C ASP A 259 22.53 -5.31 9.66
N HIS A 260 21.85 -5.20 10.80
CA HIS A 260 20.85 -6.17 11.23
C HIS A 260 19.56 -6.02 10.42
N LEU A 261 19.12 -4.78 10.18
CA LEU A 261 17.95 -4.50 9.33
C LEU A 261 18.17 -4.98 7.89
N ARG A 262 19.38 -4.80 7.37
CA ARG A 262 19.80 -5.35 6.07
C ARG A 262 19.76 -6.87 6.06
N HIS A 263 20.32 -7.51 7.09
CA HIS A 263 20.25 -8.96 7.22
C HIS A 263 18.81 -9.49 7.20
N ILE A 264 17.87 -8.81 7.86
CA ILE A 264 16.45 -9.17 7.87
C ILE A 264 15.86 -9.09 6.46
N LEU A 265 16.12 -8.01 5.70
CA LEU A 265 15.64 -7.87 4.32
C LEU A 265 16.25 -8.92 3.37
N ASP A 266 17.54 -9.19 3.51
CA ASP A 266 18.26 -10.12 2.62
C ASP A 266 17.88 -11.59 2.86
N THR A 267 17.48 -11.94 4.09
CA THR A 267 17.29 -13.35 4.48
C THR A 267 15.87 -13.70 4.90
N PHE A 268 15.03 -12.71 5.19
CA PHE A 268 13.73 -12.88 5.85
C PHE A 268 13.83 -13.72 7.15
N ASP A 269 14.98 -13.69 7.82
CA ASP A 269 15.17 -14.32 9.13
C ASP A 269 14.79 -13.36 10.27
N PHE A 270 13.59 -13.56 10.80
CA PHE A 270 13.06 -12.73 11.87
C PHE A 270 13.48 -13.18 13.29
N ARG A 271 14.32 -14.21 13.42
CA ARG A 271 14.74 -14.72 14.75
C ARG A 271 15.54 -13.67 15.51
N GLY A 272 14.95 -13.13 16.57
CA GLY A 272 15.57 -12.06 17.37
C GLY A 272 15.55 -10.69 16.70
N ALA A 273 14.77 -10.53 15.63
CA ALA A 273 14.65 -9.26 14.88
C ALA A 273 13.83 -8.20 15.61
N ALA A 274 12.97 -8.58 16.56
CA ALA A 274 12.01 -7.68 17.21
C ALA A 274 12.63 -6.36 17.73
N PRO A 275 13.79 -6.34 18.43
CA PRO A 275 14.40 -5.07 18.86
C PRO A 275 14.85 -4.19 17.69
N ALA A 276 15.35 -4.78 16.60
CA ALA A 276 15.80 -4.04 15.42
C ALA A 276 14.60 -3.52 14.63
N MET A 277 13.56 -4.34 14.45
CA MET A 277 12.36 -3.96 13.70
C MET A 277 11.63 -2.76 14.30
N ARG A 278 11.80 -2.46 15.59
CA ARG A 278 11.24 -1.25 16.20
C ARG A 278 11.67 0.02 15.47
N PHE A 279 12.88 0.06 14.90
CA PHE A 279 13.41 1.25 14.24
C PHE A 279 12.66 1.66 12.98
N TRP A 280 12.01 0.73 12.28
CA TRP A 280 11.33 0.99 11.01
C TRP A 280 9.82 0.72 11.08
N GLN A 281 9.23 0.77 12.28
CA GLN A 281 7.77 0.64 12.45
C GLN A 281 7.02 1.85 11.88
N HIS A 282 7.70 2.98 11.74
CA HIS A 282 7.18 4.21 11.17
C HIS A 282 8.22 4.88 10.28
N MET A 283 7.78 5.79 9.41
CA MET A 283 8.64 6.51 8.48
C MET A 283 8.19 7.97 8.36
N ALA A 284 9.13 8.84 8.03
CA ALA A 284 8.91 10.25 7.68
C ALA A 284 9.86 10.65 6.53
N LEU A 285 9.80 11.90 6.07
CA LEU A 285 10.73 12.45 5.09
C LEU A 285 11.49 13.63 5.66
N GLU A 286 12.78 13.69 5.35
CA GLU A 286 13.61 14.87 5.48
C GLU A 286 13.82 15.46 4.09
N PHE A 287 13.40 16.70 3.88
CA PHE A 287 13.61 17.45 2.63
C PHE A 287 14.82 18.37 2.74
N VAL A 288 15.54 18.52 1.62
CA VAL A 288 16.60 19.53 1.47
C VAL A 288 16.09 20.62 0.54
N VAL A 289 15.90 21.84 1.07
CA VAL A 289 15.42 23.00 0.30
C VAL A 289 16.40 24.15 0.48
N ASP A 290 17.13 24.50 -0.59
CA ASP A 290 18.15 25.55 -0.59
C ASP A 290 19.15 25.43 0.59
N ASP A 291 19.69 24.22 0.80
CA ASP A 291 20.61 23.82 1.87
C ASP A 291 20.02 23.79 3.30
N GLU A 292 18.71 24.02 3.46
CA GLU A 292 18.00 23.88 4.74
C GLU A 292 17.26 22.54 4.82
N HIS A 293 17.28 21.94 6.01
CA HIS A 293 16.64 20.65 6.29
C HIS A 293 15.24 20.87 6.88
N ILE A 294 14.25 20.17 6.31
CA ILE A 294 12.85 20.22 6.74
C ILE A 294 12.37 18.80 7.00
N LEU A 295 12.09 18.48 8.27
CA LEU A 295 11.50 17.20 8.65
C LEU A 295 9.97 17.28 8.57
N VAL A 296 9.40 16.36 7.80
CA VAL A 296 7.97 16.27 7.52
C VAL A 296 7.43 14.88 7.86
N ASP A 297 6.46 14.83 8.76
CA ASP A 297 5.64 13.66 9.03
C ASP A 297 4.16 13.94 8.69
N ALA A 298 3.72 13.36 7.58
CA ALA A 298 2.40 13.56 6.97
C ALA A 298 1.45 12.37 7.18
N THR A 299 1.70 11.48 8.15
CA THR A 299 0.98 10.20 8.19
C THR A 299 -0.35 10.23 8.94
N ASN A 300 -0.52 11.16 9.88
CA ASN A 300 -1.72 11.26 10.73
C ASN A 300 -2.02 9.95 11.49
N GLY A 301 -3.30 9.62 11.71
CA GLY A 301 -3.73 8.59 12.64
C GLY A 301 -3.48 9.06 14.06
N ASN A 302 -2.43 8.53 14.67
CA ASN A 302 -2.02 8.89 16.02
C ASN A 302 -0.82 9.85 16.07
N ILE A 303 -0.19 10.08 14.91
CA ILE A 303 1.02 10.91 14.77
C ILE A 303 0.61 12.36 14.46
N PRO A 304 1.05 13.35 15.26
CA PRO A 304 0.76 14.76 14.98
C PRO A 304 1.41 15.19 13.66
N PHE A 305 0.81 16.17 12.98
CA PHE A 305 1.45 16.78 11.82
C PHE A 305 2.78 17.42 12.23
N LEU A 306 3.88 16.87 11.73
CA LEU A 306 5.22 17.39 11.99
C LEU A 306 5.71 18.10 10.75
N PHE A 307 6.00 19.39 10.87
CA PHE A 307 6.61 20.20 9.81
C PHE A 307 7.59 21.16 10.48
N THR A 308 8.84 20.73 10.60
CA THR A 308 9.90 21.45 11.34
C THR A 308 11.01 21.83 10.39
N TYR A 309 11.76 22.87 10.72
CA TYR A 309 12.85 23.38 9.89
C TYR A 309 14.05 23.84 10.73
N GLY A 310 15.25 23.73 10.14
CA GLY A 310 16.49 24.21 10.74
C GLY A 310 16.79 23.56 12.09
N ALA A 311 17.02 24.36 13.13
CA ALA A 311 17.42 23.86 14.45
C ALA A 311 16.41 22.90 15.10
N GLU A 312 15.11 23.05 14.83
CA GLU A 312 14.09 22.14 15.37
C GLU A 312 14.18 20.76 14.73
N THR A 313 14.45 20.70 13.42
CA THR A 313 14.70 19.44 12.71
C THR A 313 15.95 18.75 13.24
N GLU A 314 17.04 19.50 13.44
CA GLU A 314 18.27 18.94 14.01
C GLU A 314 18.10 18.45 15.45
N ASP A 315 17.26 19.09 16.27
CA ASP A 315 16.95 18.61 17.63
C ASP A 315 16.23 17.25 17.63
N VAL A 316 15.37 17.01 16.62
CA VAL A 316 14.61 15.76 16.48
C VAL A 316 15.47 14.64 15.90
N LEU A 317 16.29 14.95 14.89
CA LEU A 317 17.16 14.01 14.16
C LEU A 317 18.55 13.82 14.80
N ASN A 318 18.78 14.34 16.00
CA ASN A 318 20.08 14.29 16.67
C ASN A 318 20.42 12.87 17.17
N ASP A 319 21.34 12.16 16.52
CA ASP A 319 21.76 10.82 16.94
C ASP A 319 22.42 10.76 18.34
N GLU A 320 23.05 11.85 18.81
CA GLU A 320 23.71 11.87 20.13
C GLU A 320 22.73 12.13 21.27
N ARG A 321 21.67 12.91 21.00
CA ARG A 321 20.67 13.33 21.99
C ARG A 321 19.28 13.45 21.35
N PRO A 322 18.69 12.33 20.90
CA PRO A 322 17.47 12.41 20.11
C PRO A 322 16.31 12.84 21.00
N LYS A 323 15.57 13.85 20.55
CA LYS A 323 14.36 14.33 21.22
C LYS A 323 13.15 13.56 20.70
N PRO A 324 12.47 12.76 21.54
CA PRO A 324 11.33 12.00 21.07
C PRO A 324 10.10 12.90 20.84
N ILE A 325 9.26 12.47 19.91
CA ILE A 325 7.89 12.95 19.77
C ILE A 325 6.97 11.99 20.50
N THR A 326 6.07 12.53 21.34
CA THR A 326 5.08 11.70 22.04
C THR A 326 3.87 11.47 21.16
N THR A 327 3.55 10.22 20.89
CA THR A 327 2.45 9.76 20.03
C THR A 327 1.44 9.00 20.88
N MET A 328 0.15 9.13 20.62
CA MET A 328 -0.89 8.37 21.34
C MET A 328 -1.25 7.09 20.58
N MET A 329 -0.61 5.96 20.87
CA MET A 329 -0.89 4.69 20.19
C MET A 329 -2.10 4.00 20.82
N GLY A 330 -3.26 4.16 20.17
CA GLY A 330 -4.54 3.65 20.65
C GLY A 330 -4.91 4.28 22.00
N THR A 331 -4.55 3.62 23.10
CA THR A 331 -4.87 4.10 24.45
C THR A 331 -3.67 4.65 25.22
N TYR A 332 -2.42 4.45 24.80
CA TYR A 332 -1.23 4.83 25.60
C TYR A 332 -0.25 5.74 24.85
N PRO A 333 0.44 6.65 25.55
CA PRO A 333 1.49 7.45 24.95
C PRO A 333 2.77 6.63 24.74
N GLU A 334 3.38 6.76 23.58
CA GLU A 334 4.69 6.21 23.23
C GLU A 334 5.65 7.31 22.80
N LYS A 335 6.96 7.06 22.94
CA LYS A 335 8.01 7.99 22.53
C LYS A 335 8.63 7.53 21.22
N PHE A 336 8.36 8.27 20.15
CA PHE A 336 8.86 8.00 18.82
C PHE A 336 10.17 8.76 18.61
N TYR A 337 11.21 8.03 18.20
CA TYR A 337 12.54 8.56 17.90
C TYR A 337 12.76 8.49 16.39
N TYR A 338 13.23 9.60 15.80
CA TYR A 338 13.40 9.77 14.36
C TYR A 338 14.89 9.69 14.02
N HIS A 339 15.22 8.89 13.00
CA HIS A 339 16.59 8.54 12.67
C HIS A 339 16.87 8.72 11.19
N ARG A 340 17.96 9.41 10.88
CA ARG A 340 18.51 9.37 9.52
C ARG A 340 19.02 7.96 9.24
N ALA A 341 18.66 7.42 8.09
CA ALA A 341 19.07 6.08 7.67
C ALA A 341 19.41 6.09 6.17
N PRO A 342 20.14 5.07 5.68
CA PRO A 342 20.32 4.90 4.24
C PRO A 342 18.97 4.78 3.53
N ASP A 343 18.73 5.60 2.50
CA ASP A 343 17.45 5.61 1.76
C ASP A 343 17.10 4.26 1.16
N ASP A 344 18.11 3.56 0.66
CA ASP A 344 17.96 2.23 0.10
C ASP A 344 17.37 1.25 1.12
N LEU A 345 17.54 1.46 2.43
CA LEU A 345 17.00 0.58 3.46
C LEU A 345 15.48 0.73 3.57
N ALA A 346 14.99 1.98 3.56
CA ALA A 346 13.56 2.28 3.61
C ALA A 346 12.86 1.90 2.30
N LEU A 347 13.51 2.14 1.17
CA LEU A 347 13.02 1.76 -0.15
C LEU A 347 12.90 0.24 -0.28
N ASP A 348 13.92 -0.52 0.14
CA ASP A 348 13.88 -1.98 0.10
C ASP A 348 12.85 -2.57 1.07
N LEU A 349 12.63 -1.92 2.23
CA LEU A 349 11.53 -2.27 3.12
C LEU A 349 10.16 -2.04 2.46
N CYS A 350 9.93 -0.90 1.82
CA CYS A 350 8.71 -0.64 1.05
C CYS A 350 8.52 -1.68 -0.06
N TYR A 351 9.59 -2.02 -0.77
CA TYR A 351 9.58 -3.07 -1.79
C TYR A 351 9.24 -4.44 -1.20
N ALA A 352 9.82 -4.80 -0.06
CA ALA A 352 9.55 -6.07 0.62
C ALA A 352 8.10 -6.17 1.08
N MET A 353 7.54 -5.09 1.66
CA MET A 353 6.13 -5.02 2.06
C MET A 353 5.19 -5.18 0.85
N GLU A 354 5.51 -4.58 -0.29
CA GLU A 354 4.71 -4.73 -1.50
C GLU A 354 4.78 -6.15 -2.10
N ASN A 355 5.95 -6.79 -2.06
CA ASN A 355 6.24 -7.92 -2.93
C ASN A 355 6.53 -9.24 -2.20
N PHE A 356 7.17 -9.20 -1.04
CA PHE A 356 7.75 -10.39 -0.41
C PHE A 356 7.08 -10.81 0.89
N ILE A 357 6.28 -9.93 1.51
CA ILE A 357 5.57 -10.21 2.75
C ILE A 357 4.08 -10.46 2.42
N PRO A 358 3.65 -11.71 2.23
CA PRO A 358 2.30 -12.01 1.77
C PRO A 358 1.23 -11.71 2.82
N GLU A 359 1.57 -11.57 4.10
CA GLU A 359 0.67 -11.26 5.21
C GLU A 359 0.66 -9.79 5.61
N ILE A 360 1.33 -8.90 4.86
CA ILE A 360 1.52 -7.50 5.27
C ILE A 360 0.21 -6.78 5.60
N ASP A 361 -0.87 -7.09 4.89
CA ASP A 361 -2.21 -6.57 5.14
C ASP A 361 -2.74 -6.95 6.53
N LEU A 362 -2.46 -8.18 6.97
CA LEU A 362 -2.84 -8.68 8.30
C LEU A 362 -1.91 -8.16 9.39
N VAL A 363 -0.60 -8.12 9.14
CA VAL A 363 0.40 -7.57 10.09
C VAL A 363 0.06 -6.13 10.45
N GLN A 364 -0.34 -5.31 9.48
CA GLN A 364 -0.73 -3.92 9.74
C GLN A 364 -1.98 -3.82 10.61
N VAL A 365 -2.97 -4.70 10.42
CA VAL A 365 -4.22 -4.66 11.18
C VAL A 365 -4.07 -5.22 12.59
N PHE A 366 -3.45 -6.40 12.71
CA PHE A 366 -3.46 -7.20 13.94
C PHE A 366 -2.17 -7.04 14.75
N ASP A 367 -1.00 -7.23 14.14
CA ASP A 367 0.29 -7.24 14.87
C ASP A 367 0.74 -5.83 15.25
N ASN A 368 0.50 -4.85 14.36
CA ASN A 368 0.73 -3.43 14.64
C ASN A 368 -0.46 -2.77 15.37
N GLU A 369 -1.55 -3.53 15.61
CA GLU A 369 -2.76 -3.07 16.29
C GLU A 369 -3.39 -1.79 15.71
N LEU A 370 -3.25 -1.56 14.39
CA LEU A 370 -3.76 -0.35 13.74
C LEU A 370 -5.25 -0.43 13.38
N GLY A 371 -5.85 -1.62 13.45
CA GLY A 371 -7.24 -1.85 13.12
C GLY A 371 -7.56 -1.58 11.64
N LEU A 372 -8.85 -1.46 11.32
CA LEU A 372 -9.35 -1.15 9.99
C LEU A 372 -9.50 0.34 9.72
N ALA A 373 -9.84 1.12 10.75
CA ALA A 373 -9.93 2.57 10.70
C ALA A 373 -9.40 3.17 12.00
N LEU A 374 -8.59 4.22 11.85
CA LEU A 374 -8.02 4.97 12.96
C LEU A 374 -8.12 6.47 12.67
N THR A 375 -8.94 7.16 13.43
CA THR A 375 -9.10 8.63 13.36
C THR A 375 -8.71 9.24 14.70
N SER A 376 -8.75 10.58 14.79
CA SER A 376 -8.57 11.28 16.07
C SER A 376 -9.67 10.99 17.11
N GLU A 377 -10.76 10.37 16.70
CA GLU A 377 -11.93 10.11 17.55
C GLU A 377 -12.26 8.61 17.69
N PHE A 378 -11.91 7.77 16.73
CA PHE A 378 -12.31 6.37 16.70
C PHE A 378 -11.15 5.43 16.35
N LEU A 379 -11.10 4.29 17.04
CA LEU A 379 -10.38 3.10 16.59
C LEU A 379 -11.41 1.99 16.33
N VAL A 380 -11.41 1.46 15.11
CA VAL A 380 -12.26 0.35 14.69
C VAL A 380 -11.38 -0.85 14.38
N THR A 381 -11.49 -1.91 15.16
CA THR A 381 -10.57 -3.05 15.08
C THR A 381 -11.30 -4.40 15.05
N PRO A 382 -10.89 -5.33 14.17
CA PRO A 382 -11.40 -6.69 14.14
C PRO A 382 -10.98 -7.50 15.38
N LEU A 383 -11.86 -8.38 15.84
CA LEU A 383 -11.61 -9.32 16.94
C LEU A 383 -11.74 -10.76 16.42
N PRO A 384 -10.63 -11.44 16.06
CA PRO A 384 -10.68 -12.83 15.62
C PRO A 384 -10.93 -13.74 16.83
N TYR A 385 -11.97 -14.56 16.78
CA TYR A 385 -12.33 -15.45 17.88
C TYR A 385 -12.75 -16.84 17.42
N ARG A 386 -12.59 -17.83 18.31
CA ARG A 386 -12.89 -19.25 18.04
C ARG A 386 -14.15 -19.75 18.75
N SER A 387 -14.59 -19.02 19.76
CA SER A 387 -15.80 -19.30 20.53
C SER A 387 -16.30 -18.03 21.20
N HIS A 388 -17.55 -18.04 21.66
CA HIS A 388 -18.12 -16.90 22.39
C HIS A 388 -17.32 -16.58 23.67
N ALA A 389 -16.82 -17.60 24.38
CA ALA A 389 -15.98 -17.37 25.55
C ALA A 389 -14.63 -16.72 25.21
N HIS A 390 -14.06 -17.03 24.03
CA HIS A 390 -12.86 -16.34 23.54
C HIS A 390 -13.17 -14.88 23.21
N PHE A 391 -14.30 -14.62 22.52
CA PHE A 391 -14.76 -13.26 22.23
C PHE A 391 -14.99 -12.43 23.51
N ASP A 392 -15.63 -13.01 24.53
CA ASP A 392 -15.85 -12.36 25.82
C ASP A 392 -14.50 -11.99 26.48
N SER A 393 -13.51 -12.89 26.40
CA SER A 393 -12.16 -12.63 26.93
C SER A 393 -11.46 -11.48 26.19
N LEU A 394 -11.54 -11.42 24.86
CA LEU A 394 -10.99 -10.32 24.07
C LEU A 394 -11.66 -9.00 24.44
N THR A 395 -12.99 -9.01 24.52
CA THR A 395 -13.81 -7.85 24.89
C THR A 395 -13.45 -7.33 26.29
N SER A 396 -13.22 -8.22 27.26
CA SER A 396 -12.74 -7.84 28.59
C SER A 396 -11.37 -7.16 28.55
N MET A 397 -10.42 -7.65 27.75
CA MET A 397 -9.10 -7.00 27.63
C MET A 397 -9.20 -5.57 27.07
N TYR A 398 -9.99 -5.36 26.03
CA TYR A 398 -10.21 -4.01 25.48
C TYR A 398 -10.93 -3.09 26.47
N ARG A 399 -11.89 -3.61 27.24
CA ARG A 399 -12.56 -2.87 28.31
C ARG A 399 -11.59 -2.45 29.41
N ASP A 400 -10.74 -3.36 29.87
CA ASP A 400 -9.72 -3.09 30.89
C ASP A 400 -8.68 -2.06 30.43
N LEU A 401 -8.43 -1.95 29.11
CA LEU A 401 -7.59 -0.89 28.53
C LEU A 401 -8.29 0.46 28.46
N ALA A 402 -9.58 0.46 28.12
CA ALA A 402 -10.40 1.66 27.91
C ALA A 402 -10.85 2.33 29.23
N GLU A 403 -11.30 1.55 30.21
CA GLU A 403 -11.89 2.04 31.46
C GLU A 403 -10.98 2.99 32.27
N PRO A 404 -9.69 2.70 32.49
CA PRO A 404 -8.79 3.59 33.24
C PRO A 404 -8.59 4.96 32.59
N ARG A 405 -8.99 5.11 31.32
CA ARG A 405 -8.80 6.30 30.49
C ARG A 405 -10.13 6.99 30.16
N CYS A 406 -11.23 6.52 30.73
CA CYS A 406 -12.57 7.03 30.46
C CYS A 406 -12.93 6.99 28.96
N LEU A 407 -12.45 5.96 28.24
CA LEU A 407 -12.79 5.75 26.83
C LEU A 407 -14.03 4.85 26.73
N THR A 408 -14.93 5.20 25.82
CA THR A 408 -16.16 4.44 25.57
C THR A 408 -15.87 3.34 24.54
N PHE A 409 -16.39 2.13 24.77
CA PHE A 409 -16.06 0.95 24.00
C PHE A 409 -17.28 0.07 23.76
N ASP A 410 -17.46 -0.33 22.50
CA ASP A 410 -18.43 -1.33 22.05
C ASP A 410 -17.74 -2.46 21.31
N ALA A 411 -18.29 -3.67 21.44
CA ALA A 411 -17.91 -4.80 20.60
C ALA A 411 -19.12 -5.64 20.23
N ASP A 412 -19.14 -6.15 19.00
CA ASP A 412 -20.19 -7.00 18.47
C ASP A 412 -19.58 -8.25 17.80
N PRO A 413 -19.99 -9.47 18.20
CA PRO A 413 -19.43 -10.70 17.64
C PRO A 413 -19.90 -10.97 16.19
N GLN A 414 -20.99 -10.33 15.75
CA GLN A 414 -21.60 -10.56 14.43
C GLN A 414 -21.17 -9.52 13.39
N TRP A 415 -20.06 -8.80 13.65
CA TRP A 415 -19.53 -7.76 12.78
C TRP A 415 -20.56 -6.66 12.49
N ARG A 416 -21.07 -5.99 13.54
CA ARG A 416 -22.05 -4.92 13.42
C ARG A 416 -21.64 -3.66 14.17
N LEU A 417 -22.16 -2.52 13.71
CA LEU A 417 -22.00 -1.21 14.32
C LEU A 417 -23.28 -0.75 15.06
N GLU A 418 -23.99 -1.68 15.71
CA GLU A 418 -25.30 -1.39 16.36
C GLU A 418 -25.19 -0.82 17.79
N GLY A 419 -23.98 -0.83 18.38
CA GLY A 419 -23.73 -0.23 19.69
C GLY A 419 -23.75 1.31 19.66
N PRO A 420 -23.86 1.99 20.81
CA PRO A 420 -23.83 3.45 20.90
C PRO A 420 -22.63 4.11 20.18
N VAL A 421 -21.41 3.61 20.44
CA VAL A 421 -20.16 4.09 19.82
C VAL A 421 -20.13 3.71 18.33
N GLY A 422 -20.61 2.50 17.99
CA GLY A 422 -20.73 2.07 16.59
C GLY A 422 -21.67 2.96 15.78
N THR A 423 -22.79 3.37 16.36
CA THR A 423 -23.76 4.29 15.75
C THR A 423 -23.16 5.66 15.54
N GLU A 424 -22.45 6.18 16.56
CA GLU A 424 -21.75 7.45 16.43
C GLU A 424 -20.68 7.43 15.33
N PHE A 425 -19.89 6.35 15.24
CA PHE A 425 -18.93 6.17 14.17
C PHE A 425 -19.59 6.18 12.78
N MET A 426 -20.75 5.52 12.62
CA MET A 426 -21.51 5.58 11.35
C MET A 426 -22.00 6.99 11.01
N GLU A 427 -22.33 7.81 12.02
CA GLU A 427 -22.78 9.19 11.83
C GLU A 427 -21.62 10.14 11.48
N CYS A 428 -20.49 10.02 12.17
CA CYS A 428 -19.32 10.86 11.97
C CYS A 428 -18.49 10.47 10.74
N GLU A 429 -18.36 9.17 10.46
CA GLU A 429 -17.46 8.61 9.45
C GLU A 429 -18.20 7.62 8.51
N PRO A 430 -19.28 8.06 7.82
CA PRO A 430 -20.19 7.15 7.11
C PRO A 430 -19.50 6.34 6.00
N PHE A 431 -18.54 6.94 5.30
CA PHE A 431 -17.78 6.26 4.26
C PHE A 431 -16.86 5.18 4.85
N ALA A 432 -16.11 5.49 5.90
CA ALA A 432 -15.25 4.51 6.56
C ALA A 432 -16.07 3.35 7.15
N ALA A 433 -17.24 3.66 7.73
CA ALA A 433 -18.16 2.64 8.23
C ALA A 433 -18.65 1.69 7.13
N GLU A 434 -19.06 2.21 5.97
CA GLU A 434 -19.45 1.37 4.82
C GLU A 434 -18.31 0.44 4.40
N MET A 435 -17.08 0.97 4.32
CA MET A 435 -15.91 0.21 3.91
C MET A 435 -15.50 -0.86 4.94
N VAL A 436 -15.58 -0.55 6.24
CA VAL A 436 -15.38 -1.53 7.32
C VAL A 436 -16.39 -2.67 7.20
N MET A 437 -17.66 -2.37 6.96
CA MET A 437 -18.68 -3.39 6.80
C MET A 437 -18.44 -4.25 5.55
N ALA A 438 -18.01 -3.64 4.44
CA ALA A 438 -17.69 -4.35 3.19
C ALA A 438 -16.44 -5.24 3.29
N SER A 439 -15.54 -4.98 4.25
CA SER A 439 -14.27 -5.71 4.39
C SER A 439 -14.41 -7.15 4.93
N TYR A 440 -15.52 -7.45 5.60
CA TYR A 440 -15.71 -8.66 6.42
C TYR A 440 -15.27 -9.96 5.72
N THR A 441 -15.89 -10.29 4.58
CA THR A 441 -15.68 -11.58 3.93
C THR A 441 -14.21 -11.77 3.54
N HIS A 442 -13.59 -10.77 2.92
CA HIS A 442 -12.20 -10.92 2.50
C HIS A 442 -11.24 -10.96 3.67
N LEU A 443 -11.46 -10.14 4.71
CA LEU A 443 -10.63 -10.16 5.91
C LEU A 443 -10.68 -11.51 6.61
N VAL A 444 -11.87 -12.09 6.80
CA VAL A 444 -12.04 -13.41 7.42
C VAL A 444 -11.34 -14.49 6.62
N ASP A 445 -11.53 -14.51 5.30
CA ASP A 445 -10.89 -15.49 4.42
C ASP A 445 -9.36 -15.35 4.44
N ARG A 446 -8.84 -14.12 4.45
CA ARG A 446 -7.40 -13.83 4.52
C ARG A 446 -6.81 -14.27 5.85
N TYR A 447 -7.43 -13.91 6.97
CA TYR A 447 -6.96 -14.28 8.31
C TYR A 447 -6.91 -15.80 8.45
N ASN A 448 -7.98 -16.49 8.07
CA ASN A 448 -8.05 -17.96 8.15
C ASN A 448 -7.15 -18.71 7.15
N LEU A 449 -6.59 -18.03 6.14
CA LEU A 449 -5.62 -18.65 5.24
C LEU A 449 -4.28 -18.94 5.94
N PHE A 450 -3.92 -18.13 6.95
CA PHE A 450 -2.64 -18.24 7.67
C PHE A 450 -2.76 -18.82 9.07
N GLU A 451 -3.98 -19.05 9.54
CA GLU A 451 -4.25 -19.66 10.83
C GLU A 451 -4.49 -21.18 10.69
N ASP A 452 -3.99 -21.94 11.66
CA ASP A 452 -4.20 -23.40 11.71
C ASP A 452 -5.65 -23.79 12.03
N GLU A 453 -6.40 -22.88 12.65
CA GLU A 453 -7.78 -23.08 13.08
C GLU A 453 -8.70 -22.00 12.52
N TRP A 454 -9.97 -22.38 12.28
CA TRP A 454 -10.97 -21.44 11.80
C TRP A 454 -11.40 -20.47 12.91
N HIS A 455 -11.43 -19.18 12.56
CA HIS A 455 -11.87 -18.06 13.37
C HIS A 455 -13.11 -17.41 12.74
N GLU A 456 -14.06 -17.06 13.60
CA GLU A 456 -15.04 -16.02 13.32
C GLU A 456 -14.42 -14.65 13.62
N MET A 457 -15.10 -13.58 13.20
CA MET A 457 -14.57 -12.23 13.35
C MET A 457 -15.66 -11.31 13.91
N GLY A 458 -15.39 -10.76 15.10
CA GLY A 458 -16.17 -9.69 15.70
C GLY A 458 -15.56 -8.34 15.38
N LEU A 459 -16.26 -7.28 15.76
CA LEU A 459 -15.83 -5.90 15.55
C LEU A 459 -15.86 -5.14 16.86
N ALA A 460 -14.77 -4.42 17.16
CA ALA A 460 -14.65 -3.51 18.28
C ALA A 460 -14.56 -2.07 17.78
N VAL A 461 -15.21 -1.16 18.50
CA VAL A 461 -15.16 0.29 18.28
C VAL A 461 -14.84 0.97 19.60
N ILE A 462 -13.77 1.77 19.60
CA ILE A 462 -13.33 2.55 20.76
C ILE A 462 -13.42 4.02 20.40
N ARG A 463 -14.10 4.81 21.25
CA ARG A 463 -14.02 6.28 21.21
C ARG A 463 -12.73 6.73 21.89
N LEU A 464 -11.82 7.32 21.14
CA LEU A 464 -10.48 7.74 21.59
C LEU A 464 -10.47 9.07 22.33
N GLN A 465 -11.61 9.77 22.36
CA GLN A 465 -11.82 10.96 23.18
C GLN A 465 -12.82 10.66 24.29
N PRO A 466 -12.54 11.06 25.56
CA PRO A 466 -13.51 10.93 26.63
C PRO A 466 -14.79 11.73 26.32
N ASP A 467 -15.95 11.20 26.72
CA ASP A 467 -17.20 11.97 26.66
C ASP A 467 -17.05 13.27 27.47
N ARG A 468 -17.34 14.41 26.82
CA ARG A 468 -17.20 15.75 27.43
C ARG A 468 -18.26 16.04 28.48
#